data_AF-A0A5J6J855-F1
#
_entry.id   AF-A0A5J6J855-F1
#
_cell.length_a   1.000
_cell.length_b   1.000
_cell.length_c   1.000
_cell.angle_alpha   90.00
_cell.angle_beta   90.00
_cell.angle_gamma   90.00
#
_symmetry.space_group_name_H-M   'P 1'
#
loop_
_entity.id
_entity.type
_entity.pdbx_description
1 polymer ?
#
loop_
_entity_poly.entity_id
_entity_poly.type
_entity_poly.pdbx_seq_one_letter_code
_entity_poly.pdbx_strand_id
1 'polypeptide(L)'
;MLTCRTYATLIAAATSAAIACVGTGQAAAAGGAAPSACRPANHLANIRPDQAGSGHLHYRVTLTTPKGYAACRLAGSPTVLGLTHAGVPLGVKAGRYGDQTTSVTFGPGHPVHFDIQIPNQGHHLTADQVSFTLRAPDGEIPGTSVASGALRLSAGTAIGPIRSGA
;
A
#
# COMPACT_ATOMS: atom_id res chain seq x y z
N MET A 1 8.19 37.54 -34.71
CA MET A 1 7.69 38.93 -34.85
C MET A 1 6.93 39.21 -33.55
N LEU A 2 7.28 40.12 -32.64
CA LEU A 2 7.98 41.40 -32.73
C LEU A 2 9.10 41.47 -31.68
N THR A 3 10.24 41.98 -32.11
CA THR A 3 11.30 42.53 -31.27
C THR A 3 10.81 43.87 -30.73
N CYS A 4 10.96 44.13 -29.42
CA CYS A 4 10.88 45.49 -28.89
C CYS A 4 12.10 45.71 -27.99
N ARG A 5 12.98 46.63 -28.40
CA ARG A 5 14.17 47.06 -27.66
C ARG A 5 14.00 48.53 -27.24
N THR A 6 14.79 48.91 -26.23
CA THR A 6 15.09 50.28 -25.73
C THR A 6 14.01 50.87 -24.78
N TYR A 7 14.29 51.46 -23.60
CA TYR A 7 15.44 52.24 -23.11
C TYR A 7 15.79 52.01 -21.63
N ALA A 8 17.03 52.40 -21.28
CA ALA A 8 17.70 52.30 -20.00
C ALA A 8 17.21 53.30 -18.93
N THR A 9 17.45 52.98 -17.65
CA THR A 9 17.89 53.95 -16.64
C THR A 9 18.49 53.22 -15.43
N LEU A 10 19.79 53.44 -15.20
CA LEU A 10 20.47 53.15 -13.93
C LEU A 10 20.29 54.38 -13.03
N ILE A 11 19.69 54.22 -11.85
CA ILE A 11 19.82 55.14 -10.73
C ILE A 11 20.24 54.33 -9.50
N ALA A 12 21.17 54.91 -8.78
CA ALA A 12 22.07 54.29 -7.83
C ALA A 12 21.52 54.20 -6.41
N ALA A 13 22.35 53.54 -5.60
CA ALA A 13 22.58 53.74 -4.17
C ALA A 13 21.70 52.98 -3.16
N ALA A 14 22.44 52.29 -2.29
CA ALA A 14 22.01 51.42 -1.22
C ALA A 14 21.25 52.14 -0.11
N THR A 15 20.25 51.45 0.44
CA THR A 15 20.02 51.42 1.90
C THR A 15 19.58 50.00 2.28
N SER A 16 20.41 49.34 3.08
CA SER A 16 20.08 48.08 3.74
C SER A 16 19.08 48.36 4.86
N ALA A 17 17.83 47.98 4.65
CA ALA A 17 16.83 47.83 5.70
C ALA A 17 16.39 46.36 5.73
N ALA A 18 17.04 45.58 6.59
CA ALA A 18 16.42 44.38 7.12
C ALA A 18 15.27 44.82 8.03
N ILE A 19 14.13 44.11 8.00
CA ILE A 19 13.43 43.53 9.15
C ILE A 19 12.01 43.08 8.72
N ALA A 20 11.82 41.76 8.85
CA ALA A 20 10.60 41.00 9.13
C ALA A 20 9.37 41.13 8.20
N CYS A 21 9.30 40.24 7.21
CA CYS A 21 8.03 39.66 6.78
C CYS A 21 7.46 38.81 7.94
N VAL A 22 6.70 39.42 8.85
CA VAL A 22 5.78 38.66 9.73
C VAL A 22 4.56 38.25 8.90
N GLY A 23 4.78 37.29 7.99
CA GLY A 23 3.70 36.47 7.50
C GLY A 23 3.30 35.53 8.63
N THR A 24 2.35 35.93 9.48
CA THR A 24 1.63 34.99 10.33
C THR A 24 0.66 34.22 9.43
N GLY A 25 1.22 33.37 8.57
CA GLY A 25 0.51 32.24 8.01
C GLY A 25 0.16 31.33 9.17
N GLN A 26 -0.96 31.61 9.84
CA GLN A 26 -1.58 30.71 10.79
C GLN A 26 -1.99 29.49 9.96
N ALA A 27 -1.13 28.48 9.90
CA ALA A 27 -1.57 27.14 9.56
C ALA A 27 -2.58 26.77 10.65
N ALA A 28 -3.86 26.83 10.30
CA ALA A 28 -4.90 26.26 11.13
C ALA A 28 -4.45 24.84 11.45
N ALA A 29 -4.23 24.55 12.74
CA ALA A 29 -4.06 23.18 13.17
C ALA A 29 -5.34 22.46 12.75
N ALA A 30 -5.26 21.70 11.66
CA ALA A 30 -6.34 20.83 11.26
C ALA A 30 -6.45 19.78 12.36
N GLY A 31 -7.32 20.03 13.35
CA GLY A 31 -7.89 19.00 14.21
C GLY A 31 -8.79 18.08 13.38
N GLY A 32 -8.24 17.54 12.30
CA GLY A 32 -8.91 16.61 11.41
C GLY A 32 -8.85 15.20 11.98
N ALA A 33 -9.91 14.43 11.77
CA ALA A 33 -9.91 13.01 12.06
C ALA A 33 -8.68 12.34 11.42
N ALA A 34 -8.04 11.44 12.15
CA ALA A 34 -6.86 10.74 11.67
C ALA A 34 -7.16 10.01 10.34
N PRO A 35 -6.23 10.00 9.37
CA PRO A 35 -6.47 9.33 8.10
C PRO A 35 -6.60 7.81 8.27
N SER A 36 -7.42 7.17 7.43
CA SER A 36 -7.68 5.73 7.51
C SER A 36 -6.42 4.89 7.24
N ALA A 37 -6.18 3.88 8.07
CA ALA A 37 -5.14 2.87 7.92
C ALA A 37 -5.24 2.07 6.61
N CYS A 38 -6.45 1.91 6.07
CA CYS A 38 -6.72 1.14 4.86
C CYS A 38 -6.22 1.81 3.57
N ARG A 39 -5.78 3.08 3.63
CA ARG A 39 -5.18 3.73 2.45
C ARG A 39 -3.80 3.13 2.19
N PRO A 40 -3.41 2.89 0.92
CA PRO A 40 -2.12 2.26 0.61
C PRO A 40 -0.89 2.93 1.25
N ALA A 41 -0.86 4.26 1.30
CA ALA A 41 0.26 5.01 1.88
C ALA A 41 0.33 4.95 3.42
N ASN A 42 -0.69 4.39 4.07
CA ASN A 42 -0.87 4.44 5.53
C ASN A 42 -0.60 3.09 6.21
N HIS A 43 -0.15 2.09 5.45
CA HIS A 43 0.24 0.80 5.99
C HIS A 43 1.45 0.23 5.24
N LEU A 44 2.08 -0.75 5.87
CA LEU A 44 3.14 -1.56 5.29
C LEU A 44 2.60 -2.97 5.09
N ALA A 45 3.01 -3.62 4.00
CA ALA A 45 2.69 -5.02 3.74
C ALA A 45 3.96 -5.81 3.42
N ASN A 46 4.18 -6.92 4.12
CA ASN A 46 5.38 -7.74 3.96
C ASN A 46 5.01 -9.20 3.76
N ILE A 47 5.72 -9.87 2.84
CA ILE A 47 5.53 -11.28 2.50
C ILE A 47 6.59 -12.09 3.23
N ARG A 48 6.17 -13.15 3.92
CA ARG A 48 7.07 -14.13 4.54
C ARG A 48 6.60 -15.56 4.22
N PRO A 49 7.53 -16.51 4.02
CA PRO A 49 7.16 -17.92 4.02
C PRO A 49 6.50 -18.29 5.35
N ASP A 50 5.45 -19.09 5.28
CA ASP A 50 4.80 -19.73 6.42
C ASP A 50 5.02 -21.26 6.33
N GLN A 51 4.57 -21.99 7.35
CA GLN A 51 4.69 -23.44 7.38
C GLN A 51 4.01 -24.08 6.16
N ALA A 52 4.77 -24.86 5.39
CA ALA A 52 4.21 -25.65 4.31
C ALA A 52 3.25 -26.72 4.87
N GLY A 53 2.16 -26.99 4.17
CA GLY A 53 1.12 -27.93 4.61
C GLY A 53 0.36 -28.51 3.43
N SER A 54 -0.30 -29.66 3.60
CA SER A 54 -1.31 -30.22 2.67
C SER A 54 -1.05 -30.05 1.15
N GLY A 55 0.18 -30.26 0.68
CA GLY A 55 0.52 -30.12 -0.75
C GLY A 55 0.68 -28.68 -1.26
N HIS A 56 0.73 -27.69 -0.37
CA HIS A 56 0.91 -26.28 -0.67
C HIS A 56 2.11 -25.68 0.05
N LEU A 57 2.78 -24.75 -0.63
CA LEU A 57 3.60 -23.74 0.01
C LEU A 57 2.69 -22.62 0.51
N HIS A 58 2.96 -22.14 1.72
CA HIS A 58 2.22 -21.05 2.32
C HIS A 58 3.12 -19.84 2.45
N TYR A 59 2.57 -18.67 2.13
CA TYR A 59 3.19 -17.39 2.42
C TYR A 59 2.17 -16.53 3.14
N ARG A 60 2.62 -15.79 4.14
CA ARG A 60 1.81 -14.82 4.86
C ARG A 60 2.16 -13.42 4.39
N VAL A 61 1.13 -12.66 4.03
CA VAL A 61 1.24 -11.21 3.83
C VAL A 61 0.71 -10.53 5.07
N THR A 62 1.60 -9.88 5.84
CA THR A 62 1.24 -9.16 7.05
C THR A 62 1.12 -7.67 6.77
N LEU A 63 0.00 -7.08 7.17
CA LEU A 63 -0.26 -5.65 7.11
C LEU A 63 -0.14 -5.04 8.50
N THR A 64 0.60 -3.93 8.58
CA THR A 64 0.79 -3.16 9.82
C THR A 64 0.62 -1.67 9.55
N THR A 65 0.06 -0.95 10.52
CA THR A 65 -0.12 0.50 10.46
C THR A 65 0.56 1.16 11.66
N PRO A 66 1.33 2.25 11.45
CA PRO A 66 1.90 3.00 12.56
C PRO A 66 0.82 3.73 13.37
N LYS A 67 1.20 4.27 14.53
CA LYS A 67 0.32 5.17 15.31
C LYS A 67 0.00 6.43 14.50
N GLY A 68 -1.12 7.10 14.83
CA GLY A 68 -1.55 8.34 14.17
C GLY A 68 -2.53 8.15 13.01
N TYR A 69 -2.91 6.91 12.70
CA TYR A 69 -3.93 6.57 11.72
C TYR A 69 -5.21 6.04 12.39
N ALA A 70 -6.36 6.28 11.77
CA ALA A 70 -7.63 5.72 12.22
C ALA A 70 -7.77 4.26 11.76
N ALA A 71 -8.30 3.40 12.64
CA ALA A 71 -8.64 2.03 12.28
C ALA A 71 -9.76 1.98 11.22
N CYS A 72 -9.82 0.89 10.50
CA CYS A 72 -10.80 0.62 9.46
C CYS A 72 -11.21 -0.87 9.48
N ARG A 73 -12.31 -1.20 8.79
CA ARG A 73 -12.73 -2.59 8.62
C ARG A 73 -12.31 -3.13 7.27
N LEU A 74 -11.81 -4.36 7.28
CA LEU A 74 -11.49 -5.14 6.10
C LEU A 74 -12.37 -6.38 6.04
N ALA A 75 -12.60 -6.93 4.85
CA ALA A 75 -13.42 -8.13 4.66
C ALA A 75 -12.96 -9.01 3.48
N GLY A 76 -12.93 -10.33 3.73
CA GLY A 76 -12.54 -11.35 2.75
C GLY A 76 -11.14 -11.17 2.15
N SER A 77 -10.86 -11.81 1.01
CA SER A 77 -9.53 -11.76 0.36
C SER A 77 -9.28 -10.45 -0.38
N PRO A 78 -8.05 -9.90 -0.40
CA PRO A 78 -7.70 -8.81 -1.30
C PRO A 78 -7.93 -9.18 -2.78
N THR A 79 -8.14 -8.17 -3.62
CA THR A 79 -8.14 -8.36 -5.08
C THR A 79 -6.69 -8.19 -5.57
N VAL A 80 -6.05 -9.28 -6.00
CA VAL A 80 -4.70 -9.20 -6.57
C VAL A 80 -4.77 -8.62 -7.98
N LEU A 81 -4.00 -7.56 -8.19
CA LEU A 81 -3.87 -6.86 -9.47
C LEU A 81 -2.69 -7.39 -10.30
N GLY A 82 -1.63 -7.86 -9.64
CA GLY A 82 -0.47 -8.40 -10.33
C GLY A 82 0.62 -8.91 -9.39
N LEU A 83 1.51 -9.72 -9.96
CA LEU A 83 2.70 -10.24 -9.31
C LEU A 83 3.90 -9.94 -10.21
N THR A 84 4.99 -9.51 -9.60
CA THR A 84 6.19 -9.09 -10.33
C THR A 84 7.45 -9.74 -9.76
N HIS A 85 8.45 -9.88 -10.62
CA HIS A 85 9.82 -10.17 -10.23
C HIS A 85 10.75 -9.08 -10.74
N ALA A 86 11.45 -8.39 -9.85
CA ALA A 86 12.32 -7.25 -10.20
C ALA A 86 11.61 -6.21 -11.10
N GLY A 87 10.33 -5.95 -10.84
CA GLY A 87 9.48 -5.05 -11.61
C GLY A 87 8.86 -5.64 -12.88
N VAL A 88 9.19 -6.86 -13.28
CA VAL A 88 8.63 -7.53 -14.47
C VAL A 88 7.36 -8.30 -14.10
N PRO A 89 6.20 -8.03 -14.75
CA PRO A 89 4.97 -8.78 -14.52
C PRO A 89 5.06 -10.26 -14.94
N LEU A 90 4.52 -11.15 -14.10
CA LEU A 90 4.64 -12.61 -14.31
C LEU A 90 3.40 -13.27 -14.93
N GLY A 91 2.32 -12.53 -15.17
CA GLY A 91 1.11 -13.05 -15.83
C GLY A 91 0.33 -14.13 -15.07
N VAL A 92 0.68 -14.40 -13.80
CA VAL A 92 -0.01 -15.40 -12.96
C VAL A 92 -1.32 -14.79 -12.42
N LYS A 93 -2.44 -15.44 -12.70
CA LYS A 93 -3.74 -15.07 -12.13
C LYS A 93 -3.97 -15.83 -10.83
N ALA A 94 -4.15 -15.10 -9.73
CA ALA A 94 -4.45 -15.69 -8.43
C ALA A 94 -5.97 -15.92 -8.25
N GLY A 95 -6.32 -17.09 -7.71
CA GLY A 95 -7.67 -17.40 -7.24
C GLY A 95 -7.94 -16.83 -5.84
N ARG A 96 -9.14 -17.10 -5.31
CA ARG A 96 -9.50 -16.84 -3.91
C ARG A 96 -9.94 -18.14 -3.25
N TYR A 97 -9.68 -18.28 -1.95
CA TYR A 97 -10.20 -19.39 -1.16
C TYR A 97 -10.68 -18.90 0.21
N GLY A 98 -11.35 -19.77 0.96
CA GLY A 98 -11.83 -19.47 2.30
C GLY A 98 -13.04 -18.54 2.32
N ASP A 99 -13.57 -18.31 3.52
CA ASP A 99 -14.76 -17.48 3.71
C ASP A 99 -14.47 -16.01 3.36
N GLN A 100 -15.28 -15.45 2.47
CA GLN A 100 -15.15 -14.09 1.98
C GLN A 100 -16.00 -13.07 2.77
N THR A 101 -16.77 -13.51 3.76
CA THR A 101 -17.75 -12.69 4.48
C THR A 101 -17.25 -12.16 5.82
N THR A 102 -16.25 -12.82 6.41
CA THR A 102 -15.65 -12.38 7.67
C THR A 102 -15.03 -10.99 7.54
N SER A 103 -15.33 -10.12 8.51
CA SER A 103 -14.73 -8.78 8.64
C SER A 103 -13.84 -8.66 9.88
N VAL A 104 -12.75 -7.92 9.75
CA VAL A 104 -11.79 -7.66 10.82
C VAL A 104 -11.43 -6.18 10.91
N THR A 105 -11.02 -5.75 12.10
CA THR A 105 -10.48 -4.41 12.33
C THR A 105 -8.98 -4.39 12.02
N PHE A 106 -8.57 -3.43 11.20
CA PHE A 106 -7.18 -3.13 10.89
C PHE A 106 -6.83 -1.71 11.33
N GLY A 107 -5.68 -1.53 11.97
CA GLY A 107 -5.21 -0.22 12.41
C GLY A 107 -4.03 -0.30 13.37
N PRO A 108 -3.69 0.81 14.03
CA PRO A 108 -2.59 0.83 14.98
C PRO A 108 -2.80 -0.21 16.10
N GLY A 109 -1.81 -1.09 16.33
CA GLY A 109 -1.90 -2.16 17.32
C GLY A 109 -2.78 -3.35 16.91
N HIS A 110 -3.41 -3.31 15.75
CA HIS A 110 -4.27 -4.36 15.20
C HIS A 110 -3.74 -4.81 13.84
N PRO A 111 -2.61 -5.55 13.79
CA PRO A 111 -2.13 -6.10 12.54
C PRO A 111 -3.13 -7.11 11.99
N VAL A 112 -3.13 -7.26 10.69
CA VAL A 112 -3.90 -8.26 9.97
C VAL A 112 -3.00 -8.98 8.99
N HIS A 113 -3.41 -10.16 8.54
CA HIS A 113 -2.71 -10.89 7.51
C HIS A 113 -3.68 -11.55 6.53
N PHE A 114 -3.19 -11.87 5.35
CA PHE A 114 -3.81 -12.86 4.49
C PHE A 114 -2.75 -13.85 4.01
N ASP A 115 -3.19 -15.07 3.76
CA ASP A 115 -2.29 -16.14 3.34
C ASP A 115 -2.39 -16.36 1.82
N ILE A 116 -1.26 -16.69 1.21
CA ILE A 116 -1.12 -17.08 -0.19
C ILE A 116 -0.78 -18.57 -0.18
N GLN A 117 -1.63 -19.36 -0.82
CA GLN A 117 -1.42 -20.79 -1.02
C GLN A 117 -0.96 -21.06 -2.44
N ILE A 118 0.06 -21.90 -2.56
CA ILE A 118 0.71 -22.19 -3.83
C ILE A 118 0.86 -23.70 -3.92
N PRO A 119 0.24 -24.37 -4.90
CA PRO A 119 0.49 -25.79 -5.13
C PRO A 119 1.99 -26.08 -5.14
N ASN A 120 2.42 -27.07 -4.35
CA ASN A 120 3.83 -27.47 -4.20
C ASN A 120 4.29 -28.40 -5.35
N GLN A 121 3.50 -28.51 -6.41
CA GLN A 121 3.78 -29.36 -7.56
C GLN A 121 3.89 -28.51 -8.83
N GLY A 122 4.76 -28.93 -9.74
CA GLY A 122 4.95 -28.31 -11.04
C GLY A 122 6.03 -27.22 -11.08
N HIS A 123 6.03 -26.46 -12.16
CA HIS A 123 6.99 -25.38 -12.37
C HIS A 123 6.62 -24.16 -11.53
N HIS A 124 7.59 -23.65 -10.79
CA HIS A 124 7.41 -22.45 -9.98
C HIS A 124 8.18 -21.29 -10.58
N LEU A 125 7.52 -20.13 -10.65
CA LEU A 125 8.17 -18.85 -10.88
C LEU A 125 8.54 -18.21 -9.54
N THR A 126 9.49 -17.29 -9.54
CA THR A 126 9.82 -16.46 -8.39
C THR A 126 9.21 -15.09 -8.58
N ALA A 127 8.64 -14.52 -7.52
CA ALA A 127 8.19 -13.15 -7.42
C ALA A 127 8.80 -12.51 -6.17
N ASP A 128 8.78 -11.18 -6.12
CA ASP A 128 9.18 -10.40 -4.94
C ASP A 128 8.15 -9.33 -4.55
N GLN A 129 7.12 -9.13 -5.36
CA GLN A 129 6.02 -8.23 -5.03
C GLN A 129 4.65 -8.76 -5.44
N VAL A 130 3.65 -8.39 -4.65
CA VAL A 130 2.22 -8.58 -4.94
C VAL A 130 1.52 -7.23 -4.82
N SER A 131 0.88 -6.81 -5.91
CA SER A 131 0.03 -5.61 -5.94
C SER A 131 -1.43 -6.03 -5.76
N PHE A 132 -2.15 -5.35 -4.87
CA PHE A 132 -3.53 -5.70 -4.54
C PHE A 132 -4.35 -4.49 -4.09
N THR A 133 -5.67 -4.61 -4.14
CA THR A 133 -6.60 -3.70 -3.48
C THR A 133 -7.23 -4.39 -2.27
N LEU A 134 -7.44 -3.59 -1.22
CA LEU A 134 -8.12 -4.04 -0.01
C LEU A 134 -9.63 -3.99 -0.23
N ARG A 135 -10.38 -4.74 0.59
CA ARG A 135 -11.84 -4.68 0.58
C ARG A 135 -12.36 -4.38 1.97
N ALA A 136 -13.34 -3.50 2.03
CA ALA A 136 -14.19 -3.27 3.18
C ALA A 136 -15.47 -4.14 3.05
N PRO A 137 -16.28 -4.26 4.11
CA PRO A 137 -17.53 -5.02 4.07
C PRO A 137 -18.51 -4.54 2.97
N ASP A 138 -18.44 -3.28 2.58
CA ASP A 138 -19.27 -2.61 1.58
C ASP A 138 -18.67 -2.64 0.16
N GLY A 139 -17.45 -3.14 -0.01
CA GLY A 139 -16.84 -3.30 -1.33
C GLY A 139 -15.33 -3.08 -1.36
N GLU A 140 -14.80 -2.92 -2.57
CA GLU A 140 -13.38 -2.67 -2.77
C GLU A 140 -12.98 -1.25 -2.31
N ILE A 141 -11.86 -1.16 -1.58
CA ILE A 141 -11.26 0.11 -1.17
C ILE A 141 -10.36 0.58 -2.29
N PRO A 142 -10.60 1.77 -2.88
CA PRO A 142 -9.77 2.28 -3.96
C PRO A 142 -8.31 2.45 -3.54
N GLY A 143 -7.42 2.09 -4.45
CA GLY A 143 -5.98 2.28 -4.32
C GLY A 143 -5.20 0.97 -4.27
N THR A 144 -4.03 1.00 -4.89
CA THR A 144 -3.14 -0.16 -4.99
C THR A 144 -2.17 -0.18 -3.82
N SER A 145 -2.23 -1.24 -3.02
CA SER A 145 -1.23 -1.57 -2.01
C SER A 145 -0.23 -2.56 -2.59
N VAL A 146 0.98 -2.57 -2.05
CA VAL A 146 2.05 -3.47 -2.49
C VAL A 146 2.63 -4.17 -1.28
N ALA A 147 2.66 -5.51 -1.35
CA ALA A 147 3.42 -6.32 -0.41
C ALA A 147 4.74 -6.73 -1.06
N SER A 148 5.82 -6.72 -0.28
CA SER A 148 7.15 -7.11 -0.75
C SER A 148 7.74 -8.27 0.06
N GLY A 149 8.47 -9.13 -0.62
CA GLY A 149 9.15 -10.30 -0.06
C GLY A 149 9.16 -11.45 -1.04
N ALA A 150 10.18 -12.30 -0.94
CA ALA A 150 10.35 -13.42 -1.86
C ALA A 150 9.19 -14.43 -1.71
N LEU A 151 8.57 -14.77 -2.83
CA LEU A 151 7.60 -15.86 -2.92
C LEU A 151 7.76 -16.65 -4.21
N ARG A 152 7.41 -17.92 -4.14
CA ARG A 152 7.25 -18.75 -5.35
C ARG A 152 5.85 -18.51 -5.90
N LEU A 153 5.58 -18.94 -7.12
CA LEU A 153 4.26 -18.88 -7.76
C LEU A 153 4.07 -20.08 -8.67
N SER A 154 2.85 -20.58 -8.76
CA SER A 154 2.47 -21.61 -9.72
C SER A 154 1.02 -21.43 -10.17
N ALA A 155 0.64 -22.13 -11.25
CA ALA A 155 -0.77 -22.21 -11.64
C ALA A 155 -1.59 -22.77 -10.46
N GLY A 156 -2.70 -22.13 -10.13
CA GLY A 156 -3.49 -22.47 -8.94
C GLY A 156 -3.09 -21.74 -7.66
N THR A 157 -2.19 -20.75 -7.75
CA THR A 157 -1.96 -19.80 -6.63
C THR A 157 -3.28 -19.18 -6.19
N ALA A 158 -3.56 -19.17 -4.89
CA ALA A 158 -4.83 -18.70 -4.33
C ALA A 158 -4.62 -17.84 -3.07
N ILE A 159 -5.50 -16.84 -2.89
CA ILE A 159 -5.41 -15.83 -1.83
C ILE A 159 -6.53 -16.01 -0.81
N GLY A 160 -6.17 -16.15 0.45
CA GLY A 160 -7.08 -16.32 1.57
C GLY A 160 -7.69 -15.00 2.05
N PRO A 161 -8.72 -15.06 2.91
CA PRO A 161 -9.32 -13.87 3.47
C PRO A 161 -8.39 -13.20 4.48
N ILE A 162 -8.57 -11.90 4.66
CA ILE A 162 -7.87 -11.15 5.70
C ILE A 162 -8.36 -11.62 7.08
N ARG A 163 -7.41 -11.90 7.96
CA ARG A 163 -7.63 -12.30 9.36
C ARG A 163 -6.85 -11.41 10.31
N SER A 164 -7.35 -11.31 11.54
CA SER A 164 -6.65 -10.58 12.61
C SER A 164 -5.38 -11.30 13.03
N GLY A 165 -4.35 -10.53 13.40
CA GLY A 165 -3.05 -11.02 13.85
C GLY A 165 -1.95 -10.85 12.80
N ALA A 166 -0.71 -11.04 13.24
CA ALA A 166 0.49 -11.12 12.41
C ALA A 166 1.01 -12.56 12.37
#